data_AF-A0A1H1B2A6-F1
#
_entry.id   AF-A0A1H1B2A6-F1
#
_cell.length_a   1.000
_cell.length_b   1.000
_cell.length_c   1.000
_cell.angle_alpha   90.00
_cell.angle_beta   90.00
_cell.angle_gamma   90.00
#
_symmetry.space_group_name_H-M   'P 1'
#
loop_
_entity.id
_entity.type
_entity.pdbx_description
1 polymer ?
#
loop_
_entity_poly.entity_id
_entity_poly.type
_entity_poly.pdbx_seq_one_letter_code
_entity_poly.pdbx_strand_id
1 'polypeptide(L)'
;MSELLSPEPALDSPIVFVDLETTGGSTSEHRITEIGVVEVGLAGVSRWSSLIDPQQPIPSFIQQLTGITNDMVRGAPTFESIAPALFERLNGKLFVAHNANFDRGFLRSEFRRAGIAFDPDVLCTVRLSRALFPGEKRHGLDALVERHALVPSDRHRALADADLIWQFWQRLPTLVPLEALRAQIERTTRRYRLAGDITEDLLDTAPAGCGVYAFYGEDDAPLYVGRSVRVRQRLRSHLTGERRSSKDMRLAQLVRRVEWHATGGELGAMLAEAQWIATLRPGHNRLPRVTKSDPANAPWPFEGPIVFEEREDAQGIFHVVDRWRYLGHASSLVAAAQLHASTLAGSFELSTYRILQSHLARGLRVMPLSVSRDSPESSIVA
;
A
#
# COMPACT_ATOMS: atom_id res chain seq x y z
N MET A 1 -31.77 30.18 31.92
CA MET A 1 -31.87 29.05 30.97
C MET A 1 -31.43 29.56 29.60
N SER A 2 -30.12 29.61 29.38
CA SER A 2 -29.54 29.86 28.05
C SER A 2 -28.99 28.53 27.59
N GLU A 3 -29.78 27.78 26.82
CA GLU A 3 -29.31 26.59 26.14
C GLU A 3 -28.18 27.02 25.20
N LEU A 4 -26.94 26.68 25.59
CA LEU A 4 -25.81 26.69 24.69
C LEU A 4 -26.12 25.64 23.62
N LEU A 5 -26.57 26.11 22.45
CA LEU A 5 -26.63 25.33 21.23
C LEU A 5 -25.27 24.63 21.06
N SER A 6 -25.25 23.32 21.29
CA SER A 6 -24.10 22.48 20.96
C SER A 6 -23.79 22.71 19.48
N PRO A 7 -22.57 23.14 19.11
CA PRO A 7 -22.23 23.33 17.70
C PRO A 7 -22.44 22.01 16.98
N GLU A 8 -23.12 22.04 15.83
CA GLU A 8 -23.28 20.85 15.00
C GLU A 8 -21.90 20.22 14.75
N PRO A 9 -21.75 18.89 14.94
CA PRO A 9 -20.47 18.24 14.75
C PRO A 9 -20.05 18.35 13.27
N ALA A 10 -18.76 18.55 13.05
CA ALA A 10 -18.18 18.60 11.71
C ALA A 10 -18.28 17.24 10.98
N LEU A 11 -18.48 16.13 11.71
CA LEU A 11 -18.59 14.77 11.20
C LEU A 11 -19.58 13.95 12.04
N ASP A 12 -20.30 13.03 11.40
CA ASP A 12 -21.23 12.08 12.06
C ASP A 12 -20.55 10.78 12.56
N SER A 13 -19.23 10.66 12.36
CA SER A 13 -18.45 9.47 12.75
C SER A 13 -17.68 9.70 14.05
N PRO A 14 -17.54 8.69 14.93
CA PRO A 14 -16.69 8.80 16.10
C PRO A 14 -15.23 9.09 15.71
N ILE A 15 -14.55 9.89 16.52
CA ILE A 15 -13.20 10.39 16.25
C ILE A 15 -12.31 10.00 17.43
N VAL A 16 -11.07 9.59 17.14
CA VAL A 16 -10.04 9.40 18.16
C VAL A 16 -8.84 10.26 17.85
N PHE A 17 -8.40 11.04 18.83
CA PHE A 17 -7.16 11.80 18.78
C PHE A 17 -6.10 11.01 19.50
N VAL A 18 -4.99 10.74 18.81
CA VAL A 18 -3.94 9.84 19.28
C VAL A 18 -2.59 10.53 19.16
N ASP A 19 -1.76 10.29 20.15
CA ASP A 19 -0.35 10.66 20.19
C ASP A 19 0.43 9.55 20.90
N LEU A 20 1.70 9.37 20.54
CA LEU A 20 2.57 8.30 21.03
C LEU A 20 3.93 8.85 21.45
N GLU A 21 4.43 8.31 22.56
CA GLU A 21 5.86 8.37 22.87
C GLU A 21 6.51 7.04 22.52
N THR A 22 7.74 7.08 22.02
CA THR A 22 8.43 5.91 21.47
C THR A 22 9.90 5.88 21.87
N THR A 23 10.53 4.72 21.77
CA THR A 23 11.97 4.58 22.04
C THR A 23 12.86 5.19 20.95
N GLY A 24 12.31 5.78 19.89
CA GLY A 24 13.03 6.40 18.77
C GLY A 24 12.20 6.48 17.49
N GLY A 25 12.81 6.86 16.36
CA GLY A 25 12.05 7.30 15.18
C GLY A 25 11.67 6.24 14.13
N SER A 26 12.17 5.01 14.24
CA SER A 26 12.01 3.96 13.21
C SER A 26 11.10 2.82 13.69
N THR A 27 10.02 2.52 12.95
CA THR A 27 9.03 1.49 13.32
C THR A 27 9.55 0.04 13.22
N SER A 28 10.68 -0.19 12.55
CA SER A 28 11.31 -1.51 12.47
C SER A 28 12.15 -1.85 13.71
N GLU A 29 12.74 -0.83 14.33
CA GLU A 29 13.72 -0.95 15.43
C GLU A 29 13.19 -0.46 16.77
N HIS A 30 12.29 0.52 16.76
CA HIS A 30 11.79 1.20 17.95
C HIS A 30 10.38 0.74 18.30
N ARG A 31 9.99 0.97 19.55
CA ARG A 31 8.76 0.47 20.17
C ARG A 31 8.03 1.63 20.87
N ILE A 32 6.74 1.46 21.12
CA ILE A 32 5.92 2.45 21.84
C ILE A 32 6.19 2.36 23.34
N THR A 33 6.34 3.51 24.01
CA THR A 33 6.53 3.64 25.47
C THR A 33 5.34 4.27 26.18
N GLU A 34 4.56 5.10 25.49
CA GLU A 34 3.31 5.66 26.00
C GLU A 34 2.33 5.88 24.85
N ILE A 35 1.04 5.75 25.15
CA ILE A 35 -0.05 6.12 24.24
C ILE A 35 -1.07 7.00 24.98
N GLY A 36 -1.51 8.05 24.30
CA GLY A 36 -2.62 8.90 24.71
C GLY A 36 -3.74 8.83 23.70
N VAL A 37 -4.98 8.66 24.16
CA VAL A 37 -6.18 8.61 23.32
C VAL A 37 -7.26 9.52 23.92
N VAL A 38 -7.71 10.50 23.14
CA VAL A 38 -8.94 11.25 23.39
C VAL A 38 -10.00 10.75 22.42
N GLU A 39 -11.02 10.09 22.94
CA GLU A 39 -12.11 9.52 22.16
C GLU A 39 -13.32 10.44 22.23
N VAL A 40 -13.87 10.77 21.07
CA VAL A 40 -15.02 11.66 20.90
C VAL A 40 -16.09 10.90 20.13
N GLY A 41 -17.21 10.62 20.79
CA GLY A 41 -18.34 9.92 20.20
C GLY A 41 -19.68 10.50 20.67
N LEU A 42 -20.77 9.83 20.31
CA LEU A 42 -22.14 10.26 20.69
C LEU A 42 -22.35 10.30 22.20
N ALA A 43 -21.64 9.46 22.96
CA ALA A 43 -21.70 9.40 24.42
C ALA A 43 -20.85 10.48 25.12
N GLY A 44 -20.16 11.35 24.37
CA GLY A 44 -19.29 12.39 24.90
C GLY A 44 -17.81 12.16 24.64
N VAL A 45 -16.97 12.78 25.47
CA VAL A 45 -15.51 12.73 25.36
C VAL A 45 -14.95 11.86 26.48
N SER A 46 -14.11 10.87 26.14
CA SER A 46 -13.36 10.08 27.10
C SER A 46 -11.86 10.18 26.85
N ARG A 47 -11.06 10.03 27.90
CA ARG A 47 -9.59 10.12 27.85
C ARG A 47 -9.01 8.85 28.42
N TRP A 48 -8.04 8.29 27.73
CA TRP A 48 -7.36 7.07 28.15
C TRP A 48 -5.88 7.16 27.78
N SER A 49 -5.02 6.65 28.66
CA SER A 49 -3.59 6.57 28.40
C SER A 49 -2.98 5.36 29.09
N SER A 50 -1.85 4.90 28.58
CA SER A 50 -1.06 3.85 29.20
C SER A 50 0.41 4.07 28.93
N LEU A 51 1.24 3.93 29.96
CA LEU A 51 2.64 3.54 29.76
C LEU A 51 2.66 2.11 29.22
N ILE A 52 3.68 1.82 28.43
CA ILE A 52 3.86 0.52 27.78
C ILE A 52 5.30 0.08 28.01
N ASP A 53 5.48 -1.17 28.42
CA ASP A 53 6.80 -1.81 28.42
C ASP A 53 7.21 -2.08 26.96
N PRO A 54 8.21 -1.35 26.41
CA PRO A 54 8.66 -1.53 25.04
C PRO A 54 9.46 -2.84 24.85
N GLN A 55 9.77 -3.55 25.94
CA GLN A 55 10.63 -4.74 25.97
C GLN A 55 12.03 -4.50 25.40
N GLN A 56 12.49 -3.24 25.45
CA GLN A 56 13.83 -2.84 25.06
C GLN A 56 14.25 -1.56 25.81
N PRO A 57 15.56 -1.32 25.97
CA PRO A 57 16.03 -0.11 26.65
C PRO A 57 15.60 1.17 25.91
N ILE A 58 15.12 2.17 26.66
CA ILE A 58 14.86 3.52 26.15
C ILE A 58 16.20 4.28 26.11
N PRO A 59 16.68 4.76 24.94
CA PRO A 59 17.93 5.52 24.84
C PRO A 59 17.90 6.79 25.71
N SER A 60 19.03 7.16 26.31
CA SER A 60 19.10 8.31 27.24
C SER A 60 18.61 9.63 26.63
N PHE A 61 18.87 9.88 25.35
CA PHE A 61 18.40 11.09 24.68
C PHE A 61 16.87 11.11 24.51
N ILE A 62 16.23 9.95 24.37
CA ILE A 62 14.76 9.84 24.32
C ILE A 62 14.18 10.06 25.71
N GLN A 63 14.78 9.46 26.75
CA GLN A 63 14.34 9.70 28.14
C GLN A 63 14.41 11.20 28.50
N GLN A 64 15.41 11.93 28.01
CA GLN A 64 15.51 13.38 28.19
C GLN A 64 14.46 14.16 27.40
N LEU A 65 14.06 13.68 26.23
CA LEU A 65 13.08 14.32 25.37
C LEU A 65 11.64 14.14 25.88
N THR A 66 11.28 12.92 26.28
CA THR A 66 9.90 12.55 26.64
C THR A 66 9.67 12.51 28.15
N GLY A 67 10.74 12.52 28.95
CA GLY A 67 10.67 12.32 30.40
C GLY A 67 10.36 10.87 30.82
N ILE A 68 10.11 9.96 29.90
CA ILE A 68 9.78 8.55 30.20
C ILE A 68 11.07 7.77 30.42
N THR A 69 11.26 7.26 31.63
CA THR A 69 12.45 6.49 32.01
C THR A 69 12.21 4.99 31.90
N ASN A 70 13.30 4.20 31.83
CA ASN A 70 13.21 2.73 31.86
C ASN A 70 12.52 2.20 33.13
N ASP A 71 12.60 2.92 34.25
CA ASP A 71 11.96 2.51 35.49
C ASP A 71 10.46 2.80 35.51
N MET A 72 9.99 3.83 34.77
CA MET A 72 8.55 4.11 34.62
C MET A 72 7.83 3.02 33.82
N VAL A 73 8.46 2.51 32.77
CA VAL A 73 7.89 1.45 31.93
C VAL A 73 8.09 0.05 32.51
N ARG A 74 8.94 -0.09 33.54
CA ARG A 74 9.18 -1.36 34.23
C ARG A 74 7.90 -1.79 34.97
N GLY A 75 7.30 -2.89 34.51
CA GLY A 75 6.05 -3.40 35.07
C GLY A 75 4.79 -2.76 34.49
N ALA A 76 4.93 -1.83 33.53
CA ALA A 76 3.84 -1.42 32.67
C ALA A 76 3.40 -2.60 31.77
N PRO A 77 2.15 -2.62 31.26
CA PRO A 77 1.73 -3.67 30.34
C PRO A 77 2.53 -3.60 29.02
N THR A 78 2.77 -4.75 28.39
CA THR A 78 3.33 -4.80 27.03
C THR A 78 2.28 -4.34 26.01
N PHE A 79 2.72 -3.96 24.81
CA PHE A 79 1.76 -3.64 23.74
C PHE A 79 0.81 -4.81 23.45
N GLU A 80 1.36 -6.03 23.37
CA GLU A 80 0.59 -7.25 23.10
C GLU A 80 -0.57 -7.44 24.09
N SER A 81 -0.38 -7.15 25.38
CA SER A 81 -1.41 -7.34 26.39
C SER A 81 -2.53 -6.30 26.31
N ILE A 82 -2.23 -5.06 25.87
CA ILE A 82 -3.25 -4.01 25.69
C ILE A 82 -3.88 -4.02 24.30
N ALA A 83 -3.27 -4.71 23.32
CA ALA A 83 -3.65 -4.63 21.92
C ALA A 83 -5.15 -4.90 21.68
N PRO A 84 -5.80 -5.94 22.25
CA PRO A 84 -7.23 -6.16 22.02
C PRO A 84 -8.11 -5.00 22.50
N ALA A 85 -7.87 -4.49 23.72
CA ALA A 85 -8.65 -3.39 24.27
C ALA A 85 -8.39 -2.06 23.54
N LEU A 86 -7.14 -1.84 23.11
CA LEU A 86 -6.78 -0.67 22.32
C LEU A 86 -7.39 -0.74 20.92
N PHE A 87 -7.42 -1.92 20.28
CA PHE A 87 -8.05 -2.09 18.98
C PHE A 87 -9.54 -1.73 19.03
N GLU A 88 -10.29 -2.24 20.01
CA GLU A 88 -11.71 -1.86 20.20
C GLU A 88 -11.90 -0.36 20.41
N ARG A 89 -10.94 0.30 21.07
CA ARG A 89 -10.97 1.76 21.26
C ARG A 89 -10.75 2.52 19.96
N LEU A 90 -9.95 2.01 19.02
CA LEU A 90 -9.56 2.72 17.79
C LEU A 90 -10.39 2.31 16.56
N ASN A 91 -10.86 1.06 16.51
CA ASN A 91 -11.47 0.46 15.34
C ASN A 91 -12.80 1.14 14.95
N GLY A 92 -13.01 1.33 13.65
CA GLY A 92 -14.21 1.96 13.10
C GLY A 92 -14.32 3.48 13.30
N LYS A 93 -13.32 4.13 13.92
CA LYS A 93 -13.29 5.57 14.22
C LYS A 93 -12.32 6.30 13.29
N LEU A 94 -12.52 7.60 13.09
CA LEU A 94 -11.54 8.43 12.39
C LEU A 94 -10.33 8.64 13.28
N PHE A 95 -9.17 8.12 12.87
CA PHE A 95 -7.90 8.28 13.56
C PHE A 95 -7.28 9.63 13.24
N VAL A 96 -7.11 10.48 14.24
CA VAL A 96 -6.56 11.83 14.11
C VAL A 96 -5.28 11.94 14.92
N ALA A 97 -4.19 12.37 14.28
CA ALA A 97 -2.92 12.60 14.96
C ALA A 97 -2.14 13.77 14.34
N HIS A 98 -1.19 14.31 15.10
CA HIS A 98 -0.32 15.39 14.64
C HIS A 98 0.93 14.79 14.00
N ASN A 99 1.05 14.91 12.68
CA ASN A 99 1.99 14.10 11.90
C ASN A 99 1.64 12.60 11.86
N ALA A 100 0.34 12.29 11.69
CA ALA A 100 -0.26 10.96 11.80
C ALA A 100 0.40 9.78 11.06
N ASN A 101 1.33 10.01 10.11
CA ASN A 101 2.11 8.91 9.54
C ASN A 101 3.02 8.25 10.58
N PHE A 102 3.54 9.03 11.52
CA PHE A 102 4.38 8.54 12.61
C PHE A 102 3.56 7.63 13.53
N ASP A 103 2.50 8.16 14.14
CA ASP A 103 1.68 7.44 15.13
C ASP A 103 1.02 6.19 14.53
N ARG A 104 0.41 6.35 13.34
CA ARG A 104 -0.19 5.22 12.62
C ARG A 104 0.86 4.16 12.29
N GLY A 105 2.07 4.57 11.89
CA GLY A 105 3.15 3.64 11.54
C GLY A 105 3.57 2.78 12.71
N PHE A 106 3.74 3.37 13.89
CA PHE A 106 4.06 2.65 15.12
C PHE A 106 2.93 1.72 15.55
N LEU A 107 1.68 2.21 15.60
CA LEU A 107 0.53 1.38 15.95
C LEU A 107 0.37 0.21 14.97
N ARG A 108 0.48 0.45 13.66
CA ARG A 108 0.41 -0.61 12.65
C ARG A 108 1.50 -1.66 12.85
N SER A 109 2.74 -1.24 13.15
CA SER A 109 3.85 -2.16 13.42
C SER A 109 3.57 -3.02 14.67
N GLU A 110 3.10 -2.42 15.75
CA GLU A 110 2.82 -3.11 17.01
C GLU A 110 1.59 -4.03 16.93
N PHE A 111 0.50 -3.57 16.31
CA PHE A 111 -0.68 -4.41 16.07
C PHE A 111 -0.34 -5.62 15.19
N ARG A 112 0.48 -5.42 14.14
CA ARG A 112 0.95 -6.52 13.29
C ARG A 112 1.76 -7.54 14.09
N ARG A 113 2.61 -7.11 15.03
CA ARG A 113 3.34 -8.01 15.94
C ARG A 113 2.38 -8.82 16.83
N ALA A 114 1.27 -8.21 17.24
CA ALA A 114 0.20 -8.86 17.99
C ALA A 114 -0.79 -9.67 17.12
N GLY A 115 -0.54 -9.79 15.80
CA GLY A 115 -1.42 -10.54 14.88
C GLY A 115 -2.73 -9.83 14.52
N ILE A 116 -2.83 -8.52 14.75
CA ILE A 116 -4.02 -7.70 14.46
C ILE A 116 -3.72 -6.78 13.28
N ALA A 117 -4.57 -6.81 12.25
CA ALA A 117 -4.50 -5.83 11.15
C ALA A 117 -5.08 -4.48 11.62
N PHE A 118 -4.35 -3.39 11.39
CA PHE A 118 -4.76 -2.05 11.82
C PHE A 118 -4.54 -1.03 10.70
N ASP A 119 -5.61 -0.72 9.98
CA ASP A 119 -5.62 0.19 8.83
C ASP A 119 -6.79 1.21 8.94
N PRO A 120 -6.77 2.13 9.92
CA PRO A 120 -7.85 3.07 10.16
C PRO A 120 -7.91 4.18 9.09
N ASP A 121 -9.08 4.78 8.92
CA ASP A 121 -9.19 6.06 8.20
C ASP A 121 -8.44 7.14 9.00
N VAL A 122 -7.57 7.91 8.35
CA VAL A 122 -6.61 8.78 9.05
C VAL A 122 -6.67 10.22 8.57
N LEU A 123 -6.75 11.15 9.53
CA LEU A 123 -6.57 12.58 9.30
C LEU A 123 -5.30 13.07 10.02
N CYS A 124 -4.46 13.79 9.29
CA CYS A 124 -3.25 14.42 9.84
C CYS A 124 -3.49 15.90 10.05
N THR A 125 -3.42 16.37 11.31
CA THR A 125 -3.74 17.77 11.63
C THR A 125 -2.72 18.77 11.08
N VAL A 126 -1.48 18.36 10.83
CA VAL A 126 -0.50 19.18 10.09
C VAL A 126 -0.99 19.47 8.67
N ARG A 127 -1.51 18.45 7.97
CA ARG A 127 -2.03 18.58 6.60
C ARG A 127 -3.32 19.40 6.58
N LEU A 128 -4.21 19.17 7.55
CA LEU A 128 -5.43 19.95 7.70
C LEU A 128 -5.11 21.42 7.98
N SER A 129 -4.20 21.70 8.92
CA SER A 129 -3.79 23.07 9.26
C SER A 129 -3.16 23.80 8.07
N ARG A 130 -2.28 23.14 7.29
CA ARG A 130 -1.72 23.72 6.04
C ARG A 130 -2.79 24.04 5.00
N ALA A 131 -3.82 23.21 4.93
CA ALA A 131 -4.91 23.39 3.98
C ALA A 131 -5.83 24.55 4.36
N LEU A 132 -6.12 24.68 5.66
CA LEU A 132 -7.00 25.73 6.19
C LEU A 132 -6.29 27.08 6.32
N PHE A 133 -5.00 27.07 6.63
CA PHE A 133 -4.21 28.28 6.89
C PHE A 133 -2.95 28.32 6.01
N PRO A 134 -3.08 28.45 4.67
CA PRO A 134 -1.94 28.36 3.75
C PRO A 134 -0.92 29.50 3.87
N GLY A 135 -1.30 30.64 4.48
CA GLY A 135 -0.40 31.77 4.74
C GLY A 135 0.56 31.55 5.92
N GLU A 136 0.38 30.48 6.67
CA GLU A 136 1.14 30.21 7.89
C GLU A 136 2.43 29.45 7.61
N LYS A 137 3.52 29.86 8.28
CA LYS A 137 4.85 29.26 8.05
C LYS A 137 5.07 27.97 8.83
N ARG A 138 4.51 27.86 10.03
CA ARG A 138 4.69 26.74 10.96
C ARG A 138 3.36 26.07 11.26
N HIS A 139 3.36 24.73 11.29
CA HIS A 139 2.18 23.90 11.59
C HIS A 139 2.51 22.75 12.54
N GLY A 140 3.64 22.82 13.25
CA GLY A 140 3.95 21.90 14.34
C GLY A 140 3.07 22.19 15.55
N LEU A 141 3.00 21.25 16.50
CA LEU A 141 2.06 21.33 17.61
C LEU A 141 2.27 22.60 18.45
N ASP A 142 3.52 22.97 18.76
CA ASP A 142 3.83 24.23 19.46
C ASP A 142 3.30 25.46 18.74
N ALA A 143 3.38 25.48 17.40
CA ALA A 143 2.87 26.59 16.60
C ALA A 143 1.33 26.63 16.62
N LEU A 144 0.66 25.48 16.71
CA LEU A 144 -0.79 25.42 16.88
C LEU A 144 -1.21 25.90 18.27
N VAL A 145 -0.46 25.49 19.31
CA VAL A 145 -0.67 25.92 20.69
C VAL A 145 -0.60 27.44 20.79
N GLU A 146 0.49 28.03 20.28
CA GLU A 146 0.72 29.47 20.24
C GLU A 146 -0.38 30.21 19.46
N ARG A 147 -0.65 29.79 18.21
CA ARG A 147 -1.57 30.48 17.30
C ARG A 147 -3.02 30.44 17.77
N HIS A 148 -3.45 29.31 18.32
CA HIS A 148 -4.86 29.07 18.63
C HIS A 148 -5.17 29.18 20.13
N ALA A 149 -4.21 29.67 20.93
CA ALA A 149 -4.33 29.82 22.38
C ALA A 149 -4.86 28.53 23.03
N LEU A 150 -4.22 27.41 22.69
CA LEU A 150 -4.52 26.10 23.30
C LEU A 150 -3.87 26.05 24.68
N VAL A 151 -4.44 25.30 25.60
CA VAL A 151 -3.99 25.23 26.99
C VAL A 151 -3.26 23.91 27.23
N PRO A 152 -1.90 23.91 27.22
CA PRO A 152 -1.13 22.72 27.56
C PRO A 152 -1.25 22.40 29.05
N SER A 153 -1.29 21.11 29.38
CA SER A 153 -1.19 20.61 30.75
C SER A 153 0.22 20.13 31.06
N ASP A 154 0.67 19.05 30.41
CA ASP A 154 1.99 18.44 30.58
C ASP A 154 2.57 18.07 29.20
N ARG A 155 3.21 19.04 28.52
CA ARG A 155 3.73 18.85 27.14
C ARG A 155 4.71 17.67 27.11
N HIS A 156 4.69 16.90 26.00
CA HIS A 156 5.51 15.69 25.81
C HIS A 156 5.07 14.49 26.66
N ARG A 157 3.80 14.50 27.08
CA ARG A 157 3.06 13.32 27.49
C ARG A 157 2.01 13.03 26.45
N ALA A 158 1.90 11.75 26.07
CA ALA A 158 1.07 11.36 24.95
C ALA A 158 -0.39 11.83 25.09
N LEU A 159 -0.98 11.72 26.30
CA LEU A 159 -2.37 12.16 26.50
C LEU A 159 -2.54 13.69 26.43
N ALA A 160 -1.57 14.45 26.94
CA ALA A 160 -1.63 15.91 26.91
C ALA A 160 -1.53 16.42 25.47
N ASP A 161 -0.65 15.81 24.66
CA ASP A 161 -0.48 16.16 23.26
C ASP A 161 -1.72 15.76 22.44
N ALA A 162 -2.30 14.58 22.66
CA ALA A 162 -3.58 14.19 22.06
C ALA A 162 -4.72 15.16 22.42
N ASP A 163 -4.76 15.65 23.67
CA ASP A 163 -5.75 16.65 24.11
C ASP A 163 -5.55 18.01 23.40
N LEU A 164 -4.30 18.43 23.14
CA LEU A 164 -4.04 19.64 22.36
C LEU A 164 -4.55 19.52 20.92
N ILE A 165 -4.44 18.33 20.32
CA ILE A 165 -5.01 18.07 18.99
C ILE A 165 -6.53 18.18 19.03
N TRP A 166 -7.17 17.65 20.08
CA TRP A 166 -8.61 17.80 20.30
C TRP A 166 -9.01 19.27 20.51
N GLN A 167 -8.30 20.03 21.34
CA GLN A 167 -8.56 21.45 21.54
C GLN A 167 -8.44 22.23 20.21
N PHE A 168 -7.41 21.93 19.41
CA PHE A 168 -7.27 22.50 18.07
C PHE A 168 -8.49 22.18 17.20
N TRP A 169 -8.95 20.93 17.20
CA TRP A 169 -10.14 20.49 16.46
C TRP A 169 -11.39 21.28 16.88
N GLN A 170 -11.60 21.48 18.18
CA GLN A 170 -12.72 22.26 18.71
C GLN A 170 -12.69 23.74 18.29
N ARG A 171 -11.50 24.30 18.03
CA ARG A 171 -11.37 25.68 17.56
C ARG A 171 -11.76 25.84 16.10
N LEU A 172 -11.56 24.82 15.25
CA LEU A 172 -11.71 24.94 13.79
C LEU A 172 -13.06 25.53 13.34
N PRO A 173 -14.24 25.12 13.87
CA PRO A 173 -15.52 25.69 13.44
C PRO A 173 -15.68 27.19 13.72
N THR A 174 -14.89 27.76 14.64
CA THR A 174 -14.91 29.20 14.93
C THR A 174 -13.93 30.00 14.07
N LEU A 175 -13.02 29.31 13.37
CA LEU A 175 -11.95 29.92 12.57
C LEU A 175 -12.20 29.86 11.07
N VAL A 176 -12.97 28.88 10.61
CA VAL A 176 -13.28 28.67 9.19
C VAL A 176 -14.75 28.30 9.00
N PRO A 177 -15.39 28.66 7.87
CA PRO A 177 -16.75 28.23 7.55
C PRO A 177 -16.89 26.70 7.59
N LEU A 178 -18.01 26.20 8.12
CA LEU A 178 -18.22 24.77 8.36
C LEU A 178 -18.15 23.93 7.07
N GLU A 179 -18.69 24.44 5.97
CA GLU A 179 -18.67 23.78 4.65
C GLU A 179 -17.24 23.66 4.12
N ALA A 180 -16.44 24.72 4.28
CA ALA A 180 -15.03 24.72 3.91
C ALA A 180 -14.23 23.74 4.77
N LEU A 181 -14.51 23.71 6.08
CA LEU A 181 -13.90 22.75 7.00
C LEU A 181 -14.23 21.30 6.62
N ARG A 182 -15.50 20.98 6.38
CA ARG A 182 -15.96 19.66 5.94
C ARG A 182 -15.27 19.23 4.64
N ALA A 183 -15.20 20.12 3.65
CA ALA A 183 -14.51 19.85 2.39
C ALA A 183 -13.01 19.58 2.59
N GLN A 184 -12.33 20.31 3.48
CA GLN A 184 -10.92 20.07 3.77
C GLN A 184 -10.68 18.79 4.57
N ILE A 185 -11.55 18.47 5.53
CA ILE A 185 -11.51 17.20 6.26
C ILE A 185 -11.65 16.04 5.27
N GLU A 186 -12.66 16.07 4.40
CA GLU A 186 -12.88 15.02 3.41
C GLU A 186 -11.68 14.86 2.47
N ARG A 187 -11.13 15.97 1.96
CA ARG A 187 -9.98 15.97 1.06
C ARG A 187 -8.67 15.50 1.71
N THR A 188 -8.49 15.76 3.01
CA THR A 188 -7.23 15.47 3.71
C THR A 188 -7.23 14.12 4.42
N THR A 189 -8.41 13.62 4.79
CA THR A 189 -8.61 12.26 5.31
C THR A 189 -8.16 11.25 4.28
N ARG A 190 -7.22 10.40 4.67
CA ARG A 190 -6.84 9.21 3.92
C ARG A 190 -7.74 8.09 4.39
N ARG A 191 -8.64 7.64 3.52
CA ARG A 191 -9.45 6.46 3.79
C ARG A 191 -8.63 5.22 3.45
N TYR A 192 -8.33 4.43 4.47
CA TYR A 192 -7.59 3.16 4.33
C TYR A 192 -8.55 1.98 4.18
N ARG A 193 -9.84 2.20 4.47
CA ARG A 193 -10.91 1.41 3.86
C ARG A 193 -10.97 1.70 2.37
N LEU A 194 -10.13 0.99 1.63
CA LEU A 194 -10.52 0.53 0.31
C LEU A 194 -11.79 -0.30 0.52
N ALA A 195 -12.85 0.00 -0.21
CA ALA A 195 -13.69 -1.11 -0.63
C ALA A 195 -12.72 -2.08 -1.35
N GLY A 196 -12.61 -3.32 -0.89
CA GLY A 196 -11.63 -4.29 -1.39
C GLY A 196 -10.24 -4.23 -0.73
N ASP A 197 -10.02 -5.10 0.25
CA ASP A 197 -8.84 -5.87 0.71
C ASP A 197 -7.36 -5.48 0.38
N ILE A 198 -7.05 -4.34 -0.26
CA ILE A 198 -5.65 -4.01 -0.63
C ILE A 198 -4.92 -3.33 0.53
N THR A 199 -4.37 -4.16 1.42
CA THR A 199 -3.52 -3.70 2.52
C THR A 199 -2.07 -3.48 2.07
N GLU A 200 -1.29 -2.74 2.85
CA GLU A 200 0.17 -2.67 2.62
C GLU A 200 0.85 -4.04 2.77
N ASP A 201 0.32 -4.92 3.64
CA ASP A 201 0.86 -6.27 3.81
C ASP A 201 0.64 -7.12 2.56
N LEU A 202 -0.52 -6.99 1.91
CA LEU A 202 -0.76 -7.59 0.60
C LEU A 202 0.30 -7.08 -0.41
N LEU A 203 0.57 -5.78 -0.47
CA LEU A 203 1.58 -5.23 -1.37
C LEU A 203 2.99 -5.73 -1.08
N ASP A 204 3.32 -6.01 0.19
CA ASP A 204 4.64 -6.52 0.59
C ASP A 204 4.87 -7.98 0.13
N THR A 205 3.79 -8.74 -0.16
CA THR A 205 3.90 -10.06 -0.80
C THR A 205 4.28 -10.01 -2.29
N ALA A 206 4.20 -8.84 -2.93
CA ALA A 206 4.61 -8.67 -4.32
C ALA A 206 6.13 -8.84 -4.50
N PRO A 207 6.62 -9.32 -5.65
CA PRO A 207 8.06 -9.48 -5.90
C PRO A 207 8.81 -8.14 -5.86
N ALA A 208 10.01 -8.13 -5.28
CA ALA A 208 10.85 -6.94 -5.20
C ALA A 208 11.44 -6.54 -6.57
N GLY A 209 11.60 -7.52 -7.47
CA GLY A 209 12.20 -7.36 -8.79
C GLY A 209 11.20 -7.17 -9.93
N CYS A 210 11.56 -7.68 -11.09
CA CYS A 210 10.84 -7.57 -12.35
C CYS A 210 9.50 -8.31 -12.35
N GLY A 211 8.49 -7.66 -12.93
CA GLY A 211 7.19 -8.29 -13.11
C GLY A 211 6.13 -7.40 -13.75
N VAL A 212 4.96 -8.00 -13.91
CA VAL A 212 3.73 -7.36 -14.42
C VAL A 212 2.71 -7.27 -13.29
N TYR A 213 1.84 -6.26 -13.33
CA TYR A 213 0.73 -6.10 -12.39
C TYR A 213 -0.52 -5.55 -13.07
N ALA A 214 -1.68 -5.83 -12.48
CA ALA A 214 -2.98 -5.37 -12.91
C ALA A 214 -3.75 -4.76 -11.73
N PHE A 215 -4.49 -3.70 -12.01
CA PHE A 215 -5.45 -3.08 -11.10
C PHE A 215 -6.86 -3.34 -11.62
N TYR A 216 -7.73 -3.73 -10.71
CA TYR A 216 -9.14 -3.99 -10.96
C TYR A 216 -9.99 -3.09 -10.06
N GLY A 217 -11.14 -2.66 -10.57
CA GLY A 217 -12.12 -1.84 -9.88
C GLY A 217 -13.25 -2.67 -9.29
N GLU A 218 -14.41 -2.03 -9.11
CA GLU A 218 -15.66 -2.74 -8.76
C GLU A 218 -15.97 -3.83 -9.80
N ASP A 219 -16.63 -4.90 -9.35
CA ASP A 219 -17.02 -6.06 -10.18
C ASP A 219 -15.86 -6.69 -10.97
N ASP A 220 -14.63 -6.65 -10.44
CA ASP A 220 -13.42 -7.14 -11.10
C ASP A 220 -13.12 -6.50 -12.47
N ALA A 221 -13.62 -5.28 -12.72
CA ALA A 221 -13.39 -4.57 -13.97
C ALA A 221 -11.91 -4.19 -14.14
N PRO A 222 -11.21 -4.63 -15.22
CA PRO A 222 -9.81 -4.28 -15.43
C PRO A 222 -9.61 -2.78 -15.68
N LEU A 223 -8.87 -2.12 -14.78
CA LEU A 223 -8.61 -0.68 -14.85
C LEU A 223 -7.30 -0.38 -15.56
N TYR A 224 -6.23 -1.05 -15.15
CA TYR A 224 -4.88 -0.74 -15.60
C TYR A 224 -3.96 -1.96 -15.53
N VAL A 225 -3.09 -2.12 -16.50
CA VAL A 225 -1.97 -3.09 -16.48
C VAL A 225 -0.66 -2.32 -16.63
N GLY A 226 0.34 -2.70 -15.85
CA GLY A 226 1.68 -2.12 -15.97
C GLY A 226 2.77 -3.12 -15.67
N ARG A 227 4.01 -2.76 -16.01
CA ARG A 227 5.23 -3.49 -15.65
C ARG A 227 6.21 -2.63 -14.85
N SER A 228 7.16 -3.29 -14.21
CA SER A 228 8.28 -2.63 -13.52
C SER A 228 9.44 -3.59 -13.35
N VAL A 229 10.66 -3.06 -13.30
CA VAL A 229 11.85 -3.79 -12.80
C VAL A 229 11.90 -3.85 -11.26
N ARG A 230 10.97 -3.15 -10.60
CA ARG A 230 10.74 -3.17 -9.15
C ARG A 230 9.23 -3.12 -8.88
N VAL A 231 8.54 -4.24 -9.02
CA VAL A 231 7.07 -4.30 -8.97
C VAL A 231 6.52 -3.83 -7.63
N ARG A 232 7.03 -4.34 -6.51
CA ARG A 232 6.58 -3.93 -5.17
C ARG A 232 6.66 -2.41 -4.97
N GLN A 233 7.81 -1.80 -5.29
CA GLN A 233 8.00 -0.36 -5.16
C GLN A 233 7.02 0.42 -6.06
N ARG A 234 6.79 -0.09 -7.28
CA ARG A 234 5.87 0.54 -8.25
C ARG A 234 4.42 0.49 -7.78
N LEU A 235 3.97 -0.64 -7.25
CA LEU A 235 2.63 -0.82 -6.68
C LEU A 235 2.40 0.16 -5.52
N ARG A 236 3.36 0.25 -4.58
CA ARG A 236 3.30 1.23 -3.47
C ARG A 236 3.23 2.67 -3.99
N SER A 237 4.00 3.02 -5.01
CA SER A 237 3.96 4.37 -5.60
C SER A 237 2.58 4.73 -6.17
N HIS A 238 1.86 3.76 -6.74
CA HIS A 238 0.50 3.97 -7.26
C HIS A 238 -0.54 4.07 -6.16
N LEU A 239 -0.46 3.21 -5.15
CA LEU A 239 -1.55 3.01 -4.19
C LEU A 239 -1.35 3.77 -2.87
N THR A 240 -0.12 3.86 -2.37
CA THR A 240 0.19 4.38 -1.02
C THR A 240 1.15 5.59 -1.00
N GLY A 241 1.79 5.92 -2.12
CA GLY A 241 2.81 6.98 -2.23
C GLY A 241 2.34 8.41 -1.91
N GLU A 242 3.26 9.22 -1.36
CA GLU A 242 3.02 10.61 -0.91
C GLU A 242 2.92 11.63 -2.04
N ARG A 243 3.58 11.39 -3.18
CA ARG A 243 3.56 12.27 -4.36
C ARG A 243 2.97 11.52 -5.56
N ARG A 244 1.64 11.50 -5.65
CA ARG A 244 0.93 10.93 -6.80
C ARG A 244 0.64 11.98 -7.85
N SER A 245 0.81 11.64 -9.13
CA SER A 245 0.28 12.48 -10.20
C SER A 245 -1.24 12.53 -10.09
N SER A 246 -1.88 13.56 -10.63
CA SER A 246 -3.35 13.66 -10.64
C SER A 246 -4.03 12.47 -11.35
N LYS A 247 -3.33 11.83 -12.30
CA LYS A 247 -3.78 10.61 -12.97
C LYS A 247 -3.71 9.40 -12.03
N ASP A 248 -2.59 9.22 -11.34
CA ASP A 248 -2.40 8.08 -10.41
C ASP A 248 -3.33 8.18 -9.20
N MET A 249 -3.62 9.39 -8.73
CA MET A 249 -4.55 9.59 -7.61
C MET A 249 -5.99 9.18 -7.97
N ARG A 250 -6.45 9.50 -9.19
CA ARG A 250 -7.76 9.04 -9.68
C ARG A 250 -7.82 7.53 -9.86
N LEU A 251 -6.78 6.94 -10.45
CA LEU A 251 -6.70 5.50 -10.62
C LEU A 251 -6.73 4.79 -9.27
N ALA A 252 -5.93 5.23 -8.30
CA ALA A 252 -5.84 4.64 -6.97
C ALA A 252 -7.18 4.66 -6.19
N GLN A 253 -8.03 5.67 -6.41
CA GLN A 253 -9.36 5.73 -5.79
C GLN A 253 -10.32 4.66 -6.33
N LEU A 254 -10.10 4.22 -7.57
CA LEU A 254 -10.94 3.22 -8.24
C LEU A 254 -10.49 1.78 -7.97
N VAL A 255 -9.24 1.56 -7.58
CA VAL A 255 -8.72 0.21 -7.37
C VAL A 255 -9.41 -0.46 -6.18
N ARG A 256 -9.81 -1.72 -6.38
CA ARG A 256 -10.45 -2.63 -5.42
C ARG A 256 -9.70 -3.95 -5.29
N ARG A 257 -9.05 -4.40 -6.36
CA ARG A 257 -8.14 -5.56 -6.33
C ARG A 257 -6.87 -5.28 -7.14
N VAL A 258 -5.78 -5.88 -6.71
CA VAL A 258 -4.49 -5.87 -7.41
C VAL A 258 -4.02 -7.30 -7.64
N GLU A 259 -3.37 -7.53 -8.76
CA GLU A 259 -2.73 -8.80 -9.10
C GLU A 259 -1.33 -8.53 -9.68
N TRP A 260 -0.39 -9.46 -9.50
CA TRP A 260 0.95 -9.35 -10.07
C TRP A 260 1.55 -10.73 -10.34
N HIS A 261 2.54 -10.77 -11.23
CA HIS A 261 3.39 -11.94 -11.46
C HIS A 261 4.85 -11.52 -11.59
N ALA A 262 5.74 -12.30 -10.97
CA ALA A 262 7.18 -12.15 -11.16
C ALA A 262 7.57 -12.66 -12.55
N THR A 263 8.48 -11.97 -13.22
CA THR A 263 8.96 -12.35 -14.55
C THR A 263 10.45 -12.65 -14.58
N GLY A 264 11.20 -12.39 -13.51
CA GLY A 264 12.63 -12.71 -13.44
C GLY A 264 13.53 -11.85 -14.35
N GLY A 265 12.93 -11.03 -15.22
CA GLY A 265 13.61 -10.02 -16.01
C GLY A 265 12.65 -9.11 -16.77
N GLU A 266 13.22 -8.13 -17.46
CA GLU A 266 12.46 -7.08 -18.14
C GLU A 266 11.76 -7.59 -19.41
N LEU A 267 12.36 -8.53 -20.14
CA LEU A 267 11.79 -9.03 -21.39
C LEU A 267 10.47 -9.76 -21.13
N GLY A 268 10.45 -10.64 -20.14
CA GLY A 268 9.26 -11.33 -19.66
C GLY A 268 8.20 -10.36 -19.16
N ALA A 269 8.59 -9.29 -18.46
CA ALA A 269 7.67 -8.25 -18.01
C ALA A 269 7.02 -7.50 -19.19
N MET A 270 7.78 -7.22 -20.25
CA MET A 270 7.27 -6.60 -21.49
C MET A 270 6.26 -7.50 -22.20
N LEU A 271 6.57 -8.80 -22.34
CA LEU A 271 5.68 -9.76 -22.98
C LEU A 271 4.40 -10.00 -22.18
N ALA A 272 4.52 -10.16 -20.86
CA ALA A 272 3.39 -10.36 -19.97
C ALA A 272 2.46 -9.13 -19.94
N GLU A 273 3.01 -7.90 -19.88
CA GLU A 273 2.22 -6.67 -20.00
C GLU A 273 1.44 -6.61 -21.32
N ALA A 274 2.10 -6.91 -22.44
CA ALA A 274 1.45 -6.91 -23.74
C ALA A 274 0.31 -7.93 -23.83
N GLN A 275 0.53 -9.15 -23.33
CA GLN A 275 -0.47 -10.22 -23.27
C GLN A 275 -1.65 -9.81 -22.39
N TRP A 276 -1.39 -9.27 -21.19
CA TRP A 276 -2.43 -8.85 -20.25
C TRP A 276 -3.27 -7.69 -20.79
N ILE A 277 -2.65 -6.71 -21.44
CA ILE A 277 -3.39 -5.61 -22.10
C ILE A 277 -4.29 -6.16 -23.21
N ALA A 278 -3.81 -7.12 -24.00
CA ALA A 278 -4.58 -7.71 -25.09
C ALA A 278 -5.78 -8.53 -24.58
N THR A 279 -5.58 -9.30 -23.50
CA THR A 279 -6.59 -10.17 -22.90
C THR A 279 -7.60 -9.40 -22.04
N LEU A 280 -7.12 -8.56 -21.11
CA LEU A 280 -7.97 -7.88 -20.13
C LEU A 280 -8.59 -6.58 -20.66
N ARG A 281 -8.01 -5.97 -21.70
CA ARG A 281 -8.44 -4.69 -22.29
C ARG A 281 -8.73 -3.59 -21.26
N PRO A 282 -7.77 -3.26 -20.38
CA PRO A 282 -7.98 -2.33 -19.27
C PRO A 282 -8.29 -0.91 -19.74
N GLY A 283 -9.27 -0.26 -19.11
CA GLY A 283 -9.83 1.02 -19.55
C GLY A 283 -8.86 2.21 -19.51
N HIS A 284 -7.82 2.17 -18.67
CA HIS A 284 -6.84 3.27 -18.52
C HIS A 284 -5.51 3.04 -19.26
N ASN A 285 -5.34 1.91 -19.94
CA ASN A 285 -4.18 1.69 -20.81
C ASN A 285 -4.42 2.28 -22.20
N ARG A 286 -3.32 2.75 -22.81
CA ARG A 286 -3.33 3.01 -24.25
C ARG A 286 -3.09 1.70 -24.97
N LEU A 287 -4.00 1.35 -25.88
CA LEU A 287 -3.77 0.22 -26.76
C LEU A 287 -2.59 0.51 -27.70
N PRO A 288 -1.74 -0.49 -28.00
CA PRO A 288 -0.67 -0.35 -28.97
C PRO A 288 -1.22 0.15 -30.32
N ARG A 289 -0.58 1.17 -30.90
CA ARG A 289 -0.98 1.68 -32.21
C ARG A 289 -0.57 0.66 -33.29
N VAL A 290 -1.56 0.26 -34.09
CA VAL A 290 -1.35 -0.52 -35.31
C VAL A 290 -1.34 0.43 -36.50
N THR A 291 -0.38 0.24 -37.39
CA THR A 291 -0.15 1.02 -38.61
C THR A 291 -0.32 0.12 -39.82
N LYS A 292 -0.58 0.69 -41.01
CA LYS A 292 -0.71 -0.10 -42.25
C LYS A 292 0.56 -0.84 -42.64
N SER A 293 1.73 -0.40 -42.15
CA SER A 293 3.02 -1.05 -42.36
C SER A 293 3.27 -2.24 -41.42
N ASP A 294 2.40 -2.47 -40.44
CA ASP A 294 2.59 -3.58 -39.51
C ASP A 294 2.28 -4.93 -40.14
N PRO A 295 3.13 -5.95 -39.94
CA PRO A 295 2.87 -7.27 -40.47
C PRO A 295 1.63 -7.87 -39.83
N ALA A 296 0.76 -8.45 -40.65
CA ALA A 296 -0.35 -9.28 -40.19
C ALA A 296 0.12 -10.70 -39.79
N ASN A 297 1.29 -11.12 -40.29
CA ASN A 297 1.96 -12.37 -39.95
C ASN A 297 3.48 -12.23 -40.22
N ALA A 298 4.29 -13.06 -39.59
CA ALA A 298 5.72 -13.18 -39.86
C ALA A 298 6.15 -14.66 -39.80
N PRO A 299 7.13 -15.09 -40.62
CA PRO A 299 7.63 -16.46 -40.55
C PRO A 299 8.21 -16.75 -39.16
N TRP A 300 7.93 -17.93 -38.63
CA TRP A 300 8.51 -18.39 -37.37
C TRP A 300 9.89 -19.00 -37.67
N PRO A 301 10.99 -18.49 -37.09
CA PRO A 301 12.34 -18.89 -37.47
C PRO A 301 12.84 -20.16 -36.77
N PHE A 302 12.00 -20.81 -35.97
CA PHE A 302 12.34 -22.02 -35.21
C PHE A 302 11.47 -23.20 -35.65
N GLU A 303 11.96 -24.42 -35.48
CA GLU A 303 11.21 -25.65 -35.86
C GLU A 303 9.96 -25.88 -35.00
N GLY A 304 9.92 -25.33 -33.79
CA GLY A 304 8.84 -25.52 -32.83
C GLY A 304 8.79 -24.43 -31.76
N PRO A 305 8.04 -24.65 -30.66
CA PRO A 305 8.00 -23.72 -29.53
C PRO A 305 9.39 -23.54 -28.92
N ILE A 306 9.66 -22.33 -28.44
CA ILE A 306 10.90 -21.97 -27.77
C ILE A 306 10.63 -21.50 -26.35
N VAL A 307 11.68 -21.58 -25.54
CA VAL A 307 11.74 -20.92 -24.24
C VAL A 307 13.00 -20.08 -24.13
N PHE A 308 12.91 -18.98 -23.38
CA PHE A 308 14.08 -18.29 -22.85
C PHE A 308 13.96 -18.21 -21.34
N GLU A 309 15.10 -18.13 -20.67
CA GLU A 309 15.17 -18.08 -19.21
C GLU A 309 15.61 -16.70 -18.75
N GLU A 310 14.88 -16.11 -17.81
CA GLU A 310 15.30 -14.92 -17.07
C GLU A 310 15.50 -15.27 -15.60
N ARG A 311 16.55 -14.68 -14.99
CA ARG A 311 16.96 -14.93 -13.61
C ARG A 311 17.27 -13.60 -12.94
N GLU A 312 16.56 -13.32 -11.86
CA GLU A 312 16.84 -12.18 -10.98
C GLU A 312 17.43 -12.64 -9.65
N ASP A 313 17.05 -13.85 -9.20
CA ASP A 313 17.53 -14.51 -7.99
C ASP A 313 17.98 -15.96 -8.30
N ALA A 314 18.12 -16.82 -7.28
CA ALA A 314 18.50 -18.23 -7.44
C ALA A 314 17.46 -19.09 -8.21
N GLN A 315 16.25 -18.58 -8.41
CA GLN A 315 15.19 -19.24 -9.18
C GLN A 315 15.04 -18.59 -10.56
N GLY A 316 15.14 -19.41 -11.61
CA GLY A 316 14.90 -18.98 -12.99
C GLY A 316 13.44 -19.13 -13.41
N ILE A 317 13.00 -18.23 -14.29
CA ILE A 317 11.67 -18.24 -14.89
C ILE A 317 11.82 -18.50 -16.38
N PHE A 318 11.11 -19.51 -16.88
CA PHE A 318 11.09 -19.90 -18.29
C PHE A 318 9.89 -19.29 -18.98
N HIS A 319 10.14 -18.48 -20.01
CA HIS A 319 9.13 -17.81 -20.80
C HIS A 319 8.87 -18.58 -22.09
N VAL A 320 7.61 -18.97 -22.32
CA VAL A 320 7.22 -19.83 -23.44
C VAL A 320 6.68 -18.99 -24.59
N VAL A 321 7.23 -19.22 -25.78
CA VAL A 321 6.81 -18.53 -27.00
C VAL A 321 6.63 -19.56 -28.12
N ASP A 322 5.51 -19.49 -28.82
CA ASP A 322 5.27 -20.28 -30.03
C ASP A 322 4.66 -19.40 -31.11
N ARG A 323 5.20 -19.46 -32.34
CA ARG A 323 4.66 -18.75 -33.52
C ARG A 323 4.33 -17.28 -33.25
N TRP A 324 5.28 -16.56 -32.64
CA TRP A 324 5.15 -15.16 -32.24
C TRP A 324 4.02 -14.87 -31.26
N ARG A 325 3.61 -15.85 -30.45
CA ARG A 325 2.67 -15.69 -29.34
C ARG A 325 3.37 -15.96 -28.03
N TYR A 326 3.15 -15.09 -27.05
CA TYR A 326 3.61 -15.33 -25.70
C TYR A 326 2.57 -16.18 -24.98
N LEU A 327 2.96 -17.39 -24.56
CA LEU A 327 2.03 -18.34 -23.93
C LEU A 327 2.01 -18.18 -22.41
N GLY A 328 3.07 -17.61 -21.84
CA GLY A 328 3.20 -17.35 -20.41
C GLY A 328 4.58 -17.74 -19.90
N HIS A 329 4.65 -18.01 -18.60
CA HIS A 329 5.89 -18.33 -17.91
C HIS A 329 5.71 -19.54 -16.98
N ALA A 330 6.82 -20.19 -16.65
CA ALA A 330 6.85 -21.38 -15.80
C ALA A 330 8.13 -21.43 -14.96
N SER A 331 8.07 -22.11 -13.82
CA SER A 331 9.21 -22.30 -12.91
C SER A 331 10.15 -23.44 -13.32
N SER A 332 9.79 -24.23 -14.34
CA SER A 332 10.61 -25.32 -14.87
C SER A 332 10.29 -25.59 -16.35
N LEU A 333 11.22 -26.27 -17.05
CA LEU A 333 10.99 -26.71 -18.43
C LEU A 333 9.83 -27.69 -18.58
N VAL A 334 9.59 -28.54 -17.57
CA VAL A 334 8.45 -29.47 -17.55
C VAL A 334 7.13 -28.70 -17.49
N ALA A 335 7.03 -27.74 -16.58
CA ALA A 335 5.86 -26.87 -16.47
C ALA A 335 5.67 -26.00 -17.72
N ALA A 336 6.76 -25.55 -18.37
CA ALA A 336 6.70 -24.86 -19.66
C ALA A 336 6.11 -25.75 -20.77
N ALA A 337 6.49 -27.03 -20.83
CA ALA A 337 5.95 -27.98 -21.79
C ALA A 337 4.45 -28.24 -21.57
N GLN A 338 4.03 -28.36 -20.31
CA GLN A 338 2.61 -28.48 -19.93
C GLN A 338 1.81 -27.22 -20.31
N LEU A 339 2.38 -26.03 -20.07
CA LEU A 339 1.76 -24.76 -20.47
C LEU A 339 1.56 -24.69 -21.98
N HIS A 340 2.54 -25.08 -22.78
CA HIS A 340 2.40 -25.16 -24.23
C HIS A 340 1.32 -26.16 -24.65
N ALA A 341 1.32 -27.37 -24.08
CA ALA A 341 0.37 -28.43 -24.44
C ALA A 341 -1.10 -28.09 -24.10
N SER A 342 -1.31 -27.32 -23.03
CA SER A 342 -2.64 -26.86 -22.59
C SER A 342 -3.11 -25.59 -23.31
N THR A 343 -2.23 -24.89 -24.01
CA THR A 343 -2.57 -23.64 -24.69
C THR A 343 -3.16 -23.92 -26.07
N LEU A 344 -4.36 -23.40 -26.32
CA LEU A 344 -4.99 -23.47 -27.63
C LEU A 344 -4.16 -22.73 -28.69
N ALA A 345 -4.15 -23.29 -29.90
CA ALA A 345 -3.59 -22.60 -31.07
C ALA A 345 -4.30 -21.25 -31.26
N GLY A 346 -3.54 -20.24 -31.65
CA GLY A 346 -4.05 -18.88 -31.80
C GLY A 346 -3.28 -18.11 -32.85
N SER A 347 -3.71 -16.88 -33.10
CA SER A 347 -3.19 -16.01 -34.15
C SER A 347 -1.91 -15.28 -33.74
N PHE A 348 -1.16 -14.84 -34.73
CA PHE A 348 0.03 -13.98 -34.61
C PHE A 348 -0.21 -12.76 -33.68
N GLU A 349 0.70 -12.51 -32.75
CA GLU A 349 0.66 -11.35 -31.85
C GLU A 349 1.71 -10.31 -32.25
N LEU A 350 1.27 -9.20 -32.86
CA LEU A 350 2.15 -8.13 -33.32
C LEU A 350 3.04 -7.56 -32.20
N SER A 351 2.51 -7.41 -30.98
CA SER A 351 3.28 -6.92 -29.83
C SER A 351 4.43 -7.86 -29.47
N THR A 352 4.14 -9.17 -29.40
CA THR A 352 5.14 -10.21 -29.12
C THR A 352 6.21 -10.24 -30.21
N TYR A 353 5.82 -10.16 -31.49
CA TYR A 353 6.75 -10.05 -32.61
C TYR A 353 7.69 -8.83 -32.47
N ARG A 354 7.14 -7.63 -32.27
CA ARG A 354 7.93 -6.40 -32.12
C ARG A 354 8.91 -6.48 -30.95
N ILE A 355 8.47 -7.01 -29.83
CA ILE A 355 9.30 -7.16 -28.62
C ILE A 355 10.44 -8.16 -28.89
N LEU A 356 10.11 -9.38 -29.36
CA LEU A 356 11.10 -10.44 -29.52
C LEU A 356 12.05 -10.23 -30.69
N GLN A 357 11.58 -9.68 -31.81
CA GLN A 357 12.44 -9.46 -32.98
C GLN A 357 13.67 -8.62 -32.63
N SER A 358 13.49 -7.54 -31.87
CA SER A 358 14.60 -6.70 -31.42
C SER A 358 15.56 -7.41 -30.47
N HIS A 359 15.07 -8.35 -29.66
CA HIS A 359 15.90 -9.07 -28.68
C HIS A 359 16.64 -10.26 -29.32
N LEU A 360 15.98 -10.99 -30.22
CA LEU A 360 16.60 -12.04 -31.04
C LEU A 360 17.75 -11.47 -31.88
N ALA A 361 17.56 -10.31 -32.52
CA ALA A 361 18.61 -9.63 -33.27
C ALA A 361 19.80 -9.19 -32.40
N ARG A 362 19.59 -9.03 -31.09
CA ARG A 362 20.63 -8.70 -30.09
C ARG A 362 21.24 -9.93 -29.42
N GLY A 363 20.92 -11.14 -29.89
CA GLY A 363 21.51 -12.38 -29.39
C GLY A 363 20.83 -12.96 -28.15
N LEU A 364 19.51 -12.73 -27.98
CA LEU A 364 18.72 -13.44 -26.96
C LEU A 364 18.92 -14.95 -27.09
N ARG A 365 19.34 -15.60 -26.01
CA ARG A 365 19.49 -17.06 -25.96
C ARG A 365 18.12 -17.71 -25.75
N VAL A 366 17.78 -18.62 -26.65
CA VAL A 366 16.53 -19.39 -26.62
C VAL A 366 16.86 -20.87 -26.72
N MET A 367 16.00 -21.71 -26.17
CA MET A 367 16.10 -23.16 -26.18
C MET A 367 14.83 -23.74 -26.82
N PRO A 368 14.93 -24.79 -27.65
CA PRO A 368 13.76 -25.52 -28.10
C PRO A 368 13.00 -26.12 -26.90
N LEU A 369 11.67 -25.99 -26.89
CA LEU A 369 10.84 -26.66 -25.90
C LEU A 369 10.56 -28.08 -26.37
N SER A 370 11.40 -29.03 -25.96
CA SER A 370 11.21 -30.44 -26.26
C SER A 370 10.03 -31.01 -25.47
N VAL A 371 8.96 -31.39 -26.17
CA VAL A 371 7.83 -32.11 -25.57
C VAL A 371 8.29 -33.55 -25.32
N SER A 372 8.62 -33.91 -24.07
CA SER A 372 8.79 -35.34 -23.75
C SER A 372 7.44 -36.02 -23.94
N ARG A 373 7.33 -36.88 -24.95
CA ARG A 373 6.21 -37.82 -25.08
C ARG A 373 6.45 -38.97 -24.11
N ASP A 374 6.30 -38.73 -22.81
CA ASP A 374 6.20 -39.85 -21.87
C ASP A 374 4.74 -40.31 -21.82
N SER A 375 4.43 -41.29 -22.66
CA SER A 375 3.23 -42.12 -22.53
C SER A 375 3.35 -42.98 -21.26
N PRO A 376 2.33 -43.02 -20.38
CA PRO A 376 2.24 -44.07 -19.38
C PRO A 376 1.52 -45.26 -20.02
N GLU A 377 2.23 -46.09 -20.77
CA GLU A 377 1.74 -47.42 -21.14
C GLU A 377 2.75 -48.50 -20.72
N SER A 378 2.31 -49.25 -19.71
CA SER A 378 2.34 -50.71 -19.70
C SER A 378 3.71 -51.38 -19.73
N SER A 379 4.14 -51.83 -18.55
CA SER A 379 4.72 -53.17 -18.40
C SER A 379 4.35 -53.74 -17.03
N ILE A 380 3.11 -54.24 -16.94
CA ILE A 380 2.87 -55.50 -16.24
C ILE A 380 3.21 -56.59 -17.25
N VAL A 381 4.30 -57.33 -17.04
CA VAL A 381 4.37 -58.76 -17.37
C VAL A 381 5.30 -59.43 -16.36
N ALA A 382 4.69 -60.32 -15.57
CA ALA A 382 5.22 -61.48 -14.82
C ALA A 382 6.47 -61.33 -13.95
#